data_AF-A0A3D4G2E1-F1
#
_entry.id   AF-A0A3D4G2E1-F1
#
_cell.length_a   1.000
_cell.length_b   1.000
_cell.length_c   1.000
_cell.angle_alpha   90.00
_cell.angle_beta   90.00
_cell.angle_gamma   90.00
#
_symmetry.space_group_name_H-M   'P 1'
#
loop_
_entity.id
_entity.type
_entity.pdbx_description
1 polymer ?
#
loop_
_entity_poly.entity_id
_entity_poly.type
_entity_poly.pdbx_seq_one_letter_code
_entity_poly.pdbx_strand_id
1 'polypeptide(L)'
;MIVTVPGDKSITQRALILATLAEGKSRLRGLLSGSDPASTAGALRALGVALAELPSDGREVVVQGTGLGGLCPPAGPLDLGNSGTGTRLLLGVLAGQPFKAVL
;
A
#
# COMPACT_ATOMS: atom_id res chain seq x y z
N MET A 1 3.00 27.84 19.83
CA MET A 1 2.68 26.40 19.82
C MET A 1 3.09 25.83 18.47
N ILE A 2 3.97 24.83 18.43
CA ILE A 2 4.36 24.16 17.18
C ILE A 2 3.52 22.89 17.08
N VAL A 3 2.86 22.67 15.93
CA VAL A 3 2.09 21.47 15.63
C VAL A 3 2.75 20.78 14.44
N THR A 4 2.98 19.48 14.56
CA THR A 4 3.39 18.63 13.45
C THR A 4 2.17 17.93 12.90
N VAL A 5 1.82 18.22 11.65
CA VAL A 5 0.75 17.52 10.94
C VAL A 5 1.20 16.09 10.58
N PRO A 6 0.27 15.14 10.49
CA PRO A 6 0.62 13.78 10.08
C PRO A 6 1.04 13.73 8.60
N GLY A 7 1.50 12.56 8.16
CA GLY A 7 1.84 12.32 6.77
C GLY A 7 0.74 12.64 5.78
N ASP A 8 1.12 12.92 4.53
CA ASP A 8 0.15 13.14 3.46
C ASP A 8 -0.52 11.82 3.04
N LYS A 9 -1.85 11.84 2.98
CA LYS A 9 -2.69 10.67 2.66
C LYS A 9 -2.43 10.13 1.25
N SER A 10 -2.25 11.01 0.28
CA SER A 10 -2.08 10.69 -1.14
C SER A 10 -0.68 10.18 -1.44
N ILE A 11 0.34 10.76 -0.82
CA ILE A 11 1.74 10.34 -0.90
C ILE A 11 1.90 8.99 -0.20
N THR A 12 1.31 8.79 0.97
CA THR A 12 1.38 7.51 1.68
C THR A 12 0.92 6.34 0.80
N GLN A 13 -0.25 6.47 0.16
CA GLN A 13 -0.78 5.40 -0.71
C GLN A 13 0.11 5.15 -1.93
N ARG A 14 0.58 6.21 -2.60
CA ARG A 14 1.48 6.09 -3.75
C ARG A 14 2.82 5.47 -3.37
N ALA A 15 3.40 5.89 -2.23
CA ALA A 15 4.65 5.36 -1.73
C ALA A 15 4.55 3.87 -1.43
N LEU A 16 3.45 3.41 -0.81
CA LEU A 16 3.22 1.99 -0.54
C LEU A 16 3.11 1.16 -1.84
N ILE A 17 2.36 1.65 -2.82
CA ILE A 17 2.19 0.97 -4.11
C ILE A 17 3.51 0.93 -4.89
N LEU A 18 4.23 2.05 -4.98
CA LEU A 18 5.52 2.11 -5.68
C LEU A 18 6.59 1.25 -4.98
N ALA A 19 6.64 1.28 -3.64
CA ALA A 19 7.55 0.46 -2.86
C ALA A 19 7.29 -1.05 -3.04
N THR A 20 6.03 -1.43 -3.25
CA THR A 20 5.63 -2.80 -3.58
C THR A 20 6.18 -3.22 -4.95
N LEU A 21 6.04 -2.35 -5.95
CA LEU A 21 6.42 -2.65 -7.34
C LEU A 21 7.92 -2.52 -7.60
N ALA A 22 8.66 -1.89 -6.69
CA ALA A 22 10.11 -1.80 -6.76
C ALA A 22 10.78 -3.16 -6.52
N GLU A 23 12.03 -3.27 -6.95
CA GLU A 23 12.91 -4.38 -6.56
C GLU A 23 13.63 -4.06 -5.25
N GLY A 24 13.74 -5.04 -4.36
CA GLY A 24 14.48 -4.89 -3.10
C GLY A 24 13.66 -4.28 -1.96
N LYS A 25 14.32 -3.55 -1.05
CA LYS A 25 13.74 -3.10 0.22
C LYS A 25 13.55 -1.60 0.24
N SER A 26 12.31 -1.15 0.49
CA SER A 26 11.99 0.28 0.69
C SER A 26 11.79 0.59 2.17
N ARG A 27 12.34 1.71 2.64
CA ARG A 27 12.16 2.22 4.01
C ARG A 27 11.41 3.54 3.95
N LEU A 28 10.19 3.57 4.45
CA LEU A 28 9.29 4.72 4.39
C LEU A 28 9.07 5.27 5.81
N ARG A 29 9.08 6.60 5.96
CA ARG A 29 8.86 7.29 7.25
C ARG A 29 7.85 8.41 7.07
N GLY A 30 7.18 8.80 8.15
CA GLY A 30 6.16 9.85 8.13
C GLY A 30 4.90 9.44 7.35
N LEU A 31 4.61 8.14 7.29
CA LEU A 31 3.38 7.65 6.67
C LEU A 31 2.17 7.96 7.54
N LEU A 32 1.04 8.25 6.90
CA LEU A 32 -0.24 8.41 7.58
C LEU A 32 -0.87 7.04 7.87
N SER A 33 -1.19 6.73 9.13
CA SER A 33 -1.89 5.49 9.53
C SER A 33 -3.43 5.60 9.47
N GLY A 34 -3.95 6.47 8.60
CA GLY A 34 -5.40 6.67 8.44
C GLY A 34 -6.07 5.49 7.72
N SER A 35 -7.40 5.44 7.74
CA SER A 35 -8.19 4.36 7.13
C SER A 35 -7.81 4.09 5.67
N ASP A 36 -7.70 5.13 4.84
CA ASP A 36 -7.43 4.98 3.41
C ASP A 36 -6.04 4.35 3.12
N PRO A 37 -4.93 4.88 3.68
CA PRO A 37 -3.64 4.19 3.66
C PRO A 37 -3.64 2.79 4.25
N ALA A 38 -4.34 2.58 5.38
CA ALA A 38 -4.39 1.29 6.05
C ALA A 38 -5.08 0.22 5.19
N SER A 39 -6.21 0.55 4.55
CA SER A 39 -6.87 -0.32 3.57
C SER A 39 -5.98 -0.61 2.36
N THR A 40 -5.24 0.40 1.87
CA THR A 40 -4.26 0.20 0.79
C THR A 40 -3.16 -0.78 1.22
N ALA A 41 -2.59 -0.61 2.41
CA ALA A 41 -1.59 -1.52 2.96
C ALA A 41 -2.16 -2.94 3.15
N GLY A 42 -3.42 -3.07 3.60
CA GLY A 42 -4.14 -4.33 3.73
C GLY A 42 -4.26 -5.07 2.39
N ALA A 43 -4.68 -4.38 1.34
CA ALA A 43 -4.77 -4.96 0.00
C ALA A 43 -3.41 -5.40 -0.55
N LEU A 44 -2.35 -4.61 -0.32
CA LEU A 44 -0.99 -4.99 -0.71
C LEU A 44 -0.53 -6.25 0.03
N ARG A 45 -0.84 -6.40 1.32
CA ARG A 45 -0.57 -7.65 2.05
C ARG A 45 -1.33 -8.84 1.48
N ALA A 46 -2.61 -8.65 1.11
CA ALA A 46 -3.41 -9.69 0.48
C ALA A 46 -2.87 -10.11 -0.90
N LEU A 47 -2.10 -9.23 -1.56
CA LEU A 47 -1.36 -9.50 -2.80
C LEU A 47 0.03 -10.11 -2.57
N GLY A 48 0.34 -10.55 -1.35
CA GLY A 48 1.59 -11.25 -1.01
C GLY A 48 2.75 -10.34 -0.62
N VAL A 49 2.53 -9.03 -0.47
CA VAL A 49 3.60 -8.09 -0.09
C VAL A 49 3.90 -8.18 1.40
N ALA A 50 5.18 -8.29 1.76
CA ALA A 50 5.60 -8.23 3.15
C ALA A 50 5.74 -6.76 3.61
N LEU A 51 4.70 -6.28 4.30
CA LEU A 51 4.72 -5.01 5.04
C LEU A 51 3.92 -5.13 6.35
N ALA A 52 4.37 -4.45 7.40
CA ALA A 52 3.65 -4.39 8.68
C ALA A 52 2.48 -3.38 8.63
N GLU A 53 1.67 -3.34 9.68
CA GLU A 53 0.69 -2.26 9.85
C GLU A 53 1.36 -0.89 9.93
N LEU A 54 0.65 0.13 9.43
CA LEU A 54 1.14 1.49 9.46
C LEU A 54 1.10 2.02 10.89
N PRO A 55 2.24 2.46 11.44
CA PRO A 55 2.31 2.91 12.82
C PRO A 55 1.72 4.31 12.97
N SER A 56 1.02 4.54 14.09
CA SER A 56 0.31 5.81 14.35
C SER A 56 1.24 7.01 14.62
N ASP A 57 2.49 6.75 14.98
CA ASP A 57 3.51 7.75 15.27
C ASP A 57 4.35 8.12 14.03
N GLY A 58 4.06 7.55 12.85
CA GLY A 58 4.80 7.79 11.62
C GLY A 58 6.22 7.22 11.62
N ARG A 59 6.56 6.29 12.54
CA ARG A 59 7.85 5.57 12.52
C ARG A 59 8.04 4.77 11.22
N GLU A 60 9.25 4.29 11.03
CA GLU A 60 9.64 3.59 9.80
C GLU A 60 8.78 2.35 9.52
N VAL A 61 8.33 2.23 8.28
CA VAL A 61 7.73 1.03 7.69
C VAL A 61 8.69 0.51 6.62
N VAL A 62 8.94 -0.79 6.69
CA VAL A 62 9.69 -1.52 5.69
C VAL A 62 8.72 -2.23 4.76
N VAL A 63 8.90 -2.04 3.46
CA VAL A 63 8.19 -2.79 2.42
C VAL A 63 9.22 -3.62 1.66
N GLN A 64 9.00 -4.94 1.59
CA GLN A 64 9.76 -5.80 0.70
C GLN A 64 9.10 -5.75 -0.68
N GLY A 65 9.76 -5.04 -1.61
CA GLY A 65 9.31 -4.93 -2.98
C GLY A 65 9.37 -6.28 -3.68
N THR A 66 8.33 -6.56 -4.47
CA THR A 66 8.12 -7.81 -5.19
C THR A 66 8.46 -7.68 -6.67
N GLY A 67 8.84 -6.49 -7.15
CA GLY A 67 8.94 -6.20 -8.58
C GLY A 67 7.57 -6.19 -9.28
N LEU A 68 7.59 -5.93 -10.60
CA LEU A 68 6.36 -5.81 -11.40
C LEU A 68 5.55 -7.11 -11.54
N GLY A 69 6.20 -8.27 -11.44
CA GLY A 69 5.59 -9.58 -11.62
C GLY A 69 5.50 -10.45 -10.37
N GLY A 70 5.85 -9.91 -9.19
CA GLY A 70 5.89 -10.70 -7.95
C GLY A 70 4.64 -10.61 -7.08
N LEU A 71 3.56 -9.98 -7.54
CA LEU A 71 2.29 -9.99 -6.84
C LEU A 71 1.64 -11.38 -6.93
N CYS A 72 0.94 -11.77 -5.87
CA CYS A 72 0.21 -13.03 -5.79
C CYS A 72 -1.31 -12.83 -5.94
N PRO A 73 -2.05 -13.81 -6.50
CA PRO A 73 -3.51 -13.76 -6.52
C PRO A 73 -4.06 -13.75 -5.09
N PRO A 74 -4.98 -12.84 -4.75
CA PRO A 74 -5.58 -12.79 -3.42
C PRO A 74 -6.60 -13.92 -3.23
N ALA A 75 -6.76 -14.39 -1.99
CA ALA A 75 -7.72 -15.46 -1.65
C ALA A 75 -9.20 -15.02 -1.73
N GLY A 76 -9.46 -13.71 -1.79
CA GLY A 76 -10.79 -13.12 -1.87
C GLY A 76 -10.73 -11.68 -2.40
N PRO A 77 -11.86 -10.95 -2.37
CA PRO A 77 -11.89 -9.55 -2.75
C PRO A 77 -10.94 -8.69 -1.90
N LEU A 78 -10.32 -7.70 -2.51
CA LEU A 78 -9.45 -6.73 -1.88
C LEU A 78 -10.30 -5.61 -1.28
N ASP A 79 -10.30 -5.48 0.05
CA ASP A 79 -11.03 -4.41 0.72
C ASP A 79 -10.21 -3.10 0.75
N LEU A 80 -10.66 -2.12 -0.02
CA LEU A 80 -10.09 -0.78 -0.10
C LEU A 80 -10.85 0.24 0.77
N GLY A 81 -11.92 -0.18 1.44
CA GLY A 81 -12.79 0.69 2.21
C GLY A 81 -13.24 1.93 1.43
N ASN A 82 -13.07 3.11 2.02
CA ASN A 82 -13.38 4.39 1.37
C ASN A 82 -12.22 4.97 0.53
N SER A 83 -11.15 4.19 0.31
CA SER A 83 -9.95 4.65 -0.38
C SER A 83 -10.12 4.70 -1.90
N GLY A 84 -10.82 5.71 -2.39
CA GLY A 84 -10.97 5.90 -3.84
C GLY A 84 -9.65 6.14 -4.57
N THR A 85 -8.60 6.62 -3.89
CA THR A 85 -7.25 6.70 -4.46
C THR A 85 -6.63 5.31 -4.59
N GLY A 86 -6.67 4.51 -3.52
CA GLY A 86 -6.14 3.15 -3.52
C GLY A 86 -6.82 2.27 -4.57
N THR A 87 -8.16 2.31 -4.67
CA THR A 87 -8.92 1.54 -5.67
C THR A 87 -8.48 1.86 -7.09
N ARG A 88 -8.43 3.15 -7.46
CA ARG A 88 -8.09 3.56 -8.85
C ARG A 88 -6.65 3.24 -9.21
N LEU A 89 -5.71 3.41 -8.27
CA LEU A 89 -4.31 3.10 -8.52
C LEU A 89 -4.05 1.59 -8.59
N LEU A 90 -4.61 0.81 -7.65
CA LEU A 90 -4.47 -0.65 -7.70
C LEU A 90 -5.17 -1.26 -8.91
N LEU A 91 -6.28 -0.70 -9.38
CA LEU A 91 -6.89 -1.14 -10.64
C LEU A 91 -5.89 -1.09 -11.81
N GLY A 92 -5.12 0.00 -11.93
CA GLY A 92 -4.09 0.13 -12.96
C GLY A 92 -2.94 -0.87 -12.78
N VAL A 93 -2.53 -1.13 -11.55
CA VAL A 93 -1.48 -2.12 -11.23
C VAL A 93 -1.96 -3.54 -11.57
N LEU A 94 -3.18 -3.89 -11.17
CA LEU A 94 -3.76 -5.23 -11.33
C LEU A 94 -4.12 -5.54 -12.77
N ALA A 95 -4.38 -4.52 -13.61
CA ALA A 95 -4.62 -4.71 -15.04
C ALA A 95 -3.44 -5.39 -15.78
N GLY A 96 -2.21 -5.27 -15.25
CA GLY A 96 -1.03 -5.92 -15.80
C GLY A 96 -0.71 -7.30 -15.21
N GLN A 97 -1.51 -7.80 -14.26
CA GLN A 97 -1.21 -9.05 -13.55
C GLN A 97 -1.84 -10.27 -14.25
N PRO A 98 -1.16 -11.44 -14.25
CA PRO A 98 -1.65 -12.65 -14.93
C PRO A 98 -2.71 -13.42 -14.11
N PHE A 99 -3.45 -12.73 -13.24
CA PHE A 99 -4.46 -13.35 -12.38
C PHE A 99 -5.68 -12.43 -12.20
N LYS A 100 -6.80 -13.04 -11.80
CA LYS A 100 -8.03 -12.31 -11.47
C LYS A 100 -7.94 -11.74 -10.06
N ALA A 101 -8.35 -10.48 -9.91
CA ALA A 101 -8.60 -9.84 -8.63
C ALA A 101 -9.95 -9.11 -8.67
N VAL A 102 -10.58 -8.95 -7.51
CA VAL A 102 -11.78 -8.14 -7.31
C VAL A 102 -11.44 -7.09 -6.26
N LEU A 103 -11.80 -5.83 -6.52
CA LEU A 103 -11.62 -4.68 -5.63
C LEU A 103 -13.00 -4.22 -5.12
#